data_AF-A0A1H9D3T4-F1
#
_entry.id   AF-A0A1H9D3T4-F1
#
_cell.length_a   1.000
_cell.length_b   1.000
_cell.length_c   1.000
_cell.angle_alpha   90.00
_cell.angle_beta   90.00
_cell.angle_gamma   90.00
#
_symmetry.space_group_name_H-M   'P 1'
#
loop_
_entity.id
_entity.type
_entity.pdbx_description
1 polymer ?
#
loop_
_entity_poly.entity_id
_entity_poly.type
_entity_poly.pdbx_seq_one_letter_code
_entity_poly.pdbx_strand_id
1 'polypeptide(L)'
;DEEASALYRRMGLNSRQIEILASAIPKKQYYTVSENGRRLYDLALGPLALAFVGSTDKESIATIKNLHDKYGDRWVHEWLAIKGLTLSDYGVAA
;
A
#
# COMPACT_ATOMS: atom_id res chain seq x y z
N ASP A 1 -1.10 -4.43 22.77
CA ASP A 1 -1.26 -5.89 22.74
C ASP A 1 0.04 -6.51 23.24
N GLU A 2 -0.04 -7.26 24.34
CA GLU A 2 1.11 -7.86 25.03
C GLU A 2 1.67 -9.07 24.26
N GLU A 3 0.81 -9.84 23.57
CA GLU A 3 1.23 -10.96 22.73
C GLU A 3 1.99 -10.47 21.49
N ALA A 4 1.46 -9.45 20.81
CA ALA A 4 2.14 -8.81 19.68
C ALA A 4 3.51 -8.24 20.08
N SER A 5 3.59 -7.59 21.24
CA SER A 5 4.85 -7.06 21.78
C SER A 5 5.88 -8.17 22.05
N ALA A 6 5.45 -9.29 22.66
CA ALA A 6 6.32 -10.44 22.89
C ALA A 6 6.84 -11.06 21.59
N LEU A 7 5.99 -11.14 20.55
CA LEU A 7 6.40 -11.59 19.22
C LEU A 7 7.49 -10.69 18.63
N TYR A 8 7.30 -9.37 18.64
CA TYR A 8 8.29 -8.43 18.12
C TYR A 8 9.61 -8.46 18.92
N ARG A 9 9.58 -8.64 20.24
CA ARG A 9 10.80 -8.84 21.05
C ARG A 9 11.57 -10.09 20.60
N ARG A 10 10.87 -11.20 20.32
CA ARG A 10 11.49 -12.43 19.81
C ARG A 10 12.09 -12.25 18.41
N MET A 11 11.58 -11.30 17.63
CA MET A 11 12.17 -10.90 16.35
C MET A 11 13.39 -9.95 16.50
N GLY A 12 13.80 -9.63 17.73
CA GLY A 12 14.97 -8.79 18.00
C GLY A 12 14.67 -7.29 18.10
N LEU A 13 13.39 -6.89 18.16
CA LEU A 13 13.03 -5.49 18.35
C LEU A 13 13.14 -5.08 19.81
N ASN A 14 13.66 -3.87 20.06
CA ASN A 14 13.68 -3.27 21.39
C ASN A 14 12.36 -2.54 21.71
N SER A 15 12.17 -2.15 22.97
CA SER A 15 10.95 -1.48 23.44
C SER A 15 10.59 -0.23 22.62
N ARG A 16 11.58 0.59 22.24
CA ARG A 16 11.35 1.80 21.45
C ARG A 16 10.84 1.50 20.04
N GLN A 17 11.33 0.42 19.43
CA GLN A 17 10.90 0.00 18.09
C GLN A 17 9.47 -0.55 18.11
N ILE A 18 9.13 -1.27 19.17
CA ILE A 18 7.77 -1.78 19.39
C ILE A 18 6.80 -0.62 19.64
N GLU A 19 7.20 0.41 20.38
CA GLU A 19 6.41 1.64 20.53
C GLU A 19 6.17 2.35 19.19
N ILE A 20 7.20 2.46 18.34
CA ILE A 20 7.06 3.04 17.00
C ILE A 20 6.00 2.28 16.19
N LEU A 21 6.08 0.95 16.17
CA LEU A 21 5.11 0.08 15.51
C LEU A 21 3.70 0.22 16.11
N ALA A 22 3.60 0.33 17.43
CA ALA A 22 2.32 0.48 18.13
C ALA A 22 1.62 1.81 17.80
N SER A 23 2.39 2.87 17.53
CA SER A 23 1.87 4.18 17.11
C SER A 23 1.68 4.33 15.59
N ALA A 24 2.13 3.36 14.80
CA ALA A 24 2.11 3.44 13.35
C ALA A 24 0.70 3.25 12.78
N ILE A 25 0.41 3.90 11.65
CA ILE A 25 -0.85 3.74 10.93
C ILE A 25 -0.85 2.38 10.21
N PRO A 26 -1.77 1.45 10.56
CA PRO A 26 -1.85 0.15 9.92
C PRO A 26 -2.04 0.26 8.40
N LYS A 27 -1.34 -0.58 7.63
CA LYS A 27 -1.39 -0.64 6.16
C LYS A 27 -0.98 0.66 5.45
N LYS A 28 -0.33 1.60 6.14
CA LYS A 28 0.15 2.86 5.56
C LYS A 28 1.62 3.10 5.90
N GLN A 29 1.94 2.99 7.18
CA GLN A 29 3.29 3.18 7.70
C GLN A 29 4.00 1.84 7.87
N TYR A 30 5.20 1.77 7.31
CA TYR A 30 6.04 0.58 7.30
C TYR A 30 7.34 0.86 8.06
N TYR A 31 7.70 -0.05 8.96
CA TYR A 31 8.94 0.03 9.71
C TYR A 31 9.96 -0.96 9.15
N THR A 32 11.08 -0.44 8.68
CA THR A 32 12.20 -1.26 8.18
C THR A 32 13.37 -1.26 9.15
N VAL A 33 14.00 -2.42 9.29
CA VAL A 33 15.24 -2.64 10.03
C VAL A 33 16.22 -3.29 9.06
N SER A 34 17.36 -2.64 8.84
CA SER A 34 18.44 -3.13 7.99
C SER A 34 19.80 -2.82 8.63
N GLU A 35 20.88 -3.35 8.06
CA GLU A 35 22.25 -2.99 8.45
C GLU A 35 22.51 -1.48 8.35
N ASN A 36 21.90 -0.83 7.36
CA ASN A 36 22.04 0.60 7.10
C ASN A 36 21.20 1.50 8.02
N GLY A 37 20.43 0.90 8.94
CA GLY A 37 19.64 1.63 9.92
C GLY A 37 18.18 1.21 9.97
N ARG A 38 17.38 2.00 10.71
CA ARG A 38 15.96 1.75 10.92
C ARG A 38 15.13 2.98 10.59
N ARG A 39 13.99 2.79 9.93
CA ARG A 39 13.13 3.90 9.51
C ARG A 39 11.65 3.51 9.49
N LEU A 40 10.80 4.40 10.00
CA LEU A 40 9.37 4.40 9.71
C LEU A 40 9.15 5.26 8.46
N TYR A 41 8.43 4.74 7.48
CA TYR A 41 8.15 5.44 6.23
C TYR A 41 6.77 5.07 5.68
N ASP A 42 6.18 6.00 4.94
CA ASP A 42 5.05 5.73 4.07
C ASP A 42 5.57 5.34 2.68
N LEU A 43 4.87 4.42 2.01
CA LEU A 43 5.17 4.08 0.61
C LEU A 43 4.89 5.22 -0.36
N ALA A 44 4.31 6.33 0.11
CA ALA A 44 3.93 7.50 -0.67
C ALA A 44 3.11 7.13 -1.94
N LEU A 45 2.26 6.10 -1.81
CA LEU A 45 1.40 5.66 -2.90
C LEU A 45 0.27 6.67 -3.07
N GLY A 46 0.37 7.48 -4.13
CA GLY A 46 -0.71 8.37 -4.55
C GLY A 46 -1.97 7.60 -4.94
N PRO A 47 -3.12 8.30 -5.10
CA PRO A 47 -4.39 7.69 -5.47
C PRO A 47 -4.30 6.81 -6.73
N LEU A 48 -3.52 7.25 -7.72
CA LEU A 48 -3.27 6.50 -8.94
C LEU A 48 -2.52 5.20 -8.68
N ALA A 49 -1.44 5.23 -7.91
CA ALA A 49 -0.70 4.01 -7.58
C ALA A 49 -1.59 3.03 -6.79
N LEU A 50 -2.33 3.54 -5.79
CA LEU A 50 -3.27 2.75 -4.99
C LEU A 50 -4.39 2.13 -5.81
N ALA A 51 -4.88 2.80 -6.86
CA ALA A 51 -5.89 2.26 -7.76
C ALA A 51 -5.47 0.93 -8.39
N PHE A 52 -4.16 0.68 -8.54
CA PHE A 52 -3.63 -0.59 -9.04
C PHE A 52 -3.15 -1.49 -7.91
N VAL A 53 -2.13 -1.05 -7.14
CA VAL A 53 -1.46 -1.94 -6.16
C VAL A 53 -2.34 -2.24 -4.94
N GLY A 54 -3.35 -1.41 -4.67
CA GLY A 54 -4.32 -1.61 -3.60
C GLY A 54 -5.54 -2.46 -4.02
N SER A 55 -5.72 -2.74 -5.31
CA SER A 55 -6.91 -3.40 -5.86
C SER A 55 -6.72 -4.91 -5.99
N THR A 56 -6.46 -5.58 -4.86
CA THR A 56 -6.15 -7.01 -4.80
C THR A 56 -7.35 -7.90 -4.51
N ASP A 57 -8.54 -7.33 -4.34
CA ASP A 57 -9.76 -8.09 -4.09
C ASP A 57 -10.31 -8.75 -5.37
N LYS A 58 -11.12 -9.80 -5.21
CA LYS A 58 -11.64 -10.60 -6.32
C LYS A 58 -12.47 -9.78 -7.30
N GLU A 59 -13.22 -8.81 -6.81
CA GLU A 59 -14.15 -8.01 -7.60
C GLU A 59 -13.40 -7.00 -8.47
N SER A 60 -12.40 -6.31 -7.90
CA SER A 60 -11.48 -5.45 -8.65
C SER A 60 -10.74 -6.23 -9.74
N ILE A 61 -10.20 -7.40 -9.42
CA ILE A 61 -9.47 -8.23 -10.39
C ILE A 61 -10.38 -8.68 -11.53
N ALA A 62 -11.61 -9.11 -11.23
CA ALA A 62 -12.58 -9.50 -12.25
C ALA A 62 -12.95 -8.32 -13.15
N THR A 63 -13.16 -7.13 -12.57
CA THR A 63 -13.44 -5.90 -13.30
C THR A 63 -12.29 -5.55 -14.24
N ILE A 64 -11.05 -5.55 -13.74
CA ILE A 64 -9.86 -5.26 -14.55
C ILE A 64 -9.74 -6.22 -15.74
N LYS A 65 -9.96 -7.53 -15.52
CA LYS A 65 -9.93 -8.53 -16.60
C LYS A 65 -11.00 -8.27 -17.66
N ASN A 66 -12.24 -7.98 -17.23
CA ASN A 66 -13.33 -7.65 -18.15
C ASN A 66 -13.03 -6.38 -18.97
N LEU A 67 -12.43 -5.35 -18.34
CA LEU A 67 -12.03 -4.14 -19.02
C LEU A 67 -10.92 -4.41 -20.04
N HIS A 68 -9.93 -5.22 -19.67
CA HIS A 68 -8.85 -5.65 -20.55
C HIS A 68 -9.41 -6.37 -21.79
N ASP A 69 -10.32 -7.33 -21.58
CA ASP A 69 -10.92 -8.10 -22.69
C ASP A 69 -11.80 -7.24 -23.60
N LYS A 70 -12.46 -6.21 -23.06
CA LYS A 70 -13.37 -5.33 -23.81
C LYS A 70 -12.65 -4.20 -24.55
N TYR A 71 -11.62 -3.62 -23.94
CA TYR A 71 -11.04 -2.35 -24.41
C TYR A 71 -9.57 -2.48 -24.85
N GLY A 72 -8.94 -3.66 -24.73
CA GLY A 72 -7.52 -3.84 -25.01
C GLY A 72 -6.69 -2.82 -24.23
N ASP A 73 -5.68 -2.21 -24.85
CA ASP A 73 -4.77 -1.24 -24.21
C ASP A 73 -5.47 -0.04 -23.54
N ARG A 74 -6.72 0.27 -23.90
CA ARG A 74 -7.49 1.38 -23.30
C ARG A 74 -8.06 1.05 -21.91
N TRP A 75 -8.01 -0.20 -21.47
CA TRP A 75 -8.56 -0.63 -20.18
C TRP A 75 -8.03 0.17 -18.98
N VAL A 76 -6.78 0.63 -19.05
CA VAL A 76 -6.14 1.44 -18.00
C VAL A 76 -6.90 2.74 -17.77
N HIS A 77 -7.32 3.40 -18.85
CA HIS A 77 -8.08 4.65 -18.77
C HIS A 77 -9.49 4.40 -18.21
N GLU A 78 -10.14 3.32 -18.63
CA GLU A 78 -11.48 2.95 -18.14
C GLU A 78 -11.44 2.57 -16.66
N TRP A 79 -10.41 1.84 -16.22
CA TRP A 79 -10.20 1.51 -14.82
C TRP A 79 -9.98 2.74 -13.95
N LEU A 80 -9.13 3.66 -14.41
CA LEU A 80 -8.90 4.92 -13.71
C LEU A 80 -10.17 5.77 -13.66
N ALA A 81 -10.94 5.84 -14.75
CA ALA A 81 -12.21 6.55 -14.79
C ALA A 81 -13.22 6.01 -13.77
N ILE A 82 -13.31 4.68 -13.60
CA ILE A 82 -14.13 4.04 -12.54
C ILE A 82 -13.67 4.49 -11.14
N LYS A 83 -12.36 4.67 -10.95
CA LYS A 83 -11.77 5.16 -9.69
C LYS A 83 -11.84 6.68 -9.54
N GLY A 84 -12.40 7.41 -10.51
CA GLY A 84 -12.46 8.88 -10.51
C GLY A 84 -11.10 9.54 -10.75
N LEU A 85 -10.18 8.84 -11.43
CA LEU A 85 -8.80 9.25 -11.67
C LEU A 85 -8.49 9.31 -13.16
N THR A 86 -7.41 9.99 -13.48
CA THR A 86 -6.81 10.10 -14.82
C THR A 86 -5.30 9.90 -14.72
N LEU A 87 -4.63 9.59 -15.84
CA LEU A 87 -3.16 9.50 -15.84
C LEU A 87 -2.48 10.83 -15.51
N SER A 88 -3.16 11.96 -15.69
CA SER A 88 -2.67 13.28 -15.30
C SER A 88 -2.56 13.45 -13.78
N ASP A 89 -3.22 12.60 -12.99
CA ASP A 89 -3.10 12.58 -11.53
C ASP A 89 -1.81 11.90 -11.05
N TYR A 90 -0.95 11.44 -11.98
CA TYR A 90 0.36 10.91 -11.66
C TYR A 90 1.30 12.01 -11.15
N GLY A 91 1.92 11.78 -9.98
CA GLY A 91 2.83 12.74 -9.36
C GLY A 91 2.15 13.78 -8.47
N VAL A 92 0.81 13.76 -8.37
CA VAL A 92 0.10 14.48 -7.31
C VAL A 92 0.36 13.73 -6.00
N ALA A 93 1.10 14.36 -5.09
CA ALA A 93 1.35 13.80 -3.77
C ALA A 93 0.02 13.57 -3.03
N ALA A 94 -0.08 12.45 -2.32
CA ALA A 94 -1.20 12.14 -1.43
C ALA A 94 -1.23 13.05 -0.19
#